data_AF-A0A0L1IZG2-F1
#
_entry.id   AF-A0A0L1IZG2-F1
#
_cell.length_a   1.000
_cell.length_b   1.000
_cell.length_c   1.000
_cell.angle_alpha   90.00
_cell.angle_beta   90.00
_cell.angle_gamma   90.00
#
_symmetry.space_group_name_H-M   'P 1'
#
loop_
_entity.id
_entity.type
_entity.pdbx_description
1 polymer ?
#
loop_
_entity_poly.entity_id
_entity_poly.type
_entity_poly.pdbx_seq_one_letter_code
_entity_poly.pdbx_strand_id
1 'polypeptide(L)'
;MLLISILAIFSFLCSAPVSASRVIKSNSLDLCTDNKNFTATFFNVTFTPDTRLLSVGFNGTVAISGNVVADLSLTAYGKEVITKTLDPCQMKEQSLCPMNIGKLEIPAIQTTLPQSVINDVPNIAYTVPDLDASVRVYINSTDTGAPIACMEASLSNSKSVHQQAVGWVIALVIGLGLASSGIASILGYSHAALHVAAKALALFGFVQSQAILGMTSVHMPPIVESWTQNFQWSLGIMHLGFIQKIANWYLRATGGTSSNLLSDLENTSVNVLKRKRSLGFGAGALMKRDSGEGAAPEGSKTIYGIVRVGFKASIERTDIFMTGFIFIMVFIGFAMLIVGLVRLVSGLLAKSGKTDSTKMDSNTWAVTMKGILLRLILMCYPAVCVLCLWEFASHDSPAEVVLAVVMLLSMTVILVMAAVRIIRKARRSVEIYKSPAFMLQNDTMFLNKWGFL
;
A
#
# COMPACT_ATOMS: atom_id res chain seq x y z
N MET A 1 -6.03 -36.46 3.01
CA MET A 1 -5.84 -35.49 1.90
C MET A 1 -7.07 -35.41 1.00
N LEU A 2 -7.60 -36.51 0.47
CA LEU A 2 -8.80 -36.52 -0.40
C LEU A 2 -10.04 -35.84 0.20
N LEU A 3 -10.37 -36.10 1.48
CA LEU A 3 -11.54 -35.51 2.13
C LEU A 3 -11.46 -33.98 2.27
N ILE A 4 -10.26 -33.45 2.51
CA ILE A 4 -10.01 -32.00 2.65
C ILE A 4 -10.09 -31.32 1.27
N SER A 5 -9.55 -31.95 0.23
CA SER A 5 -9.73 -31.47 -1.15
C SER A 5 -11.19 -31.46 -1.58
N ILE A 6 -11.98 -32.48 -1.21
CA ILE A 6 -13.41 -32.55 -1.54
C ILE A 6 -14.20 -31.46 -0.79
N LEU A 7 -13.91 -31.22 0.50
CA LEU A 7 -14.57 -30.15 1.27
C LEU A 7 -14.24 -28.75 0.73
N ALA A 8 -13.00 -28.53 0.29
CA ALA A 8 -12.56 -27.26 -0.30
C ALA A 8 -13.23 -27.00 -1.65
N ILE A 9 -13.38 -28.04 -2.48
CA ILE A 9 -14.10 -27.97 -3.76
C ILE A 9 -15.59 -27.66 -3.51
N PHE A 10 -16.22 -28.35 -2.55
CA PHE A 10 -17.63 -28.13 -2.23
C PHE A 10 -17.91 -26.72 -1.68
N SER A 11 -16.99 -26.17 -0.87
CA SER A 11 -17.08 -24.80 -0.36
C SER A 11 -16.94 -23.76 -1.48
N PHE A 12 -16.14 -24.04 -2.51
CA PHE A 12 -15.98 -23.16 -3.68
C PHE A 12 -17.18 -23.23 -4.64
N LEU A 13 -17.89 -24.36 -4.69
CA LEU A 13 -19.10 -24.55 -5.49
C LEU A 13 -20.35 -23.89 -4.86
N CYS A 14 -20.38 -23.70 -3.55
CA CYS A 14 -21.52 -23.09 -2.84
C CYS A 14 -21.52 -21.55 -2.79
N SER A 15 -20.48 -20.87 -3.27
CA SER A 15 -20.50 -19.40 -3.37
C SER A 15 -21.31 -18.97 -4.59
N ALA A 16 -22.58 -18.61 -4.38
CA ALA A 16 -23.39 -17.97 -5.40
C ALA A 16 -22.76 -16.63 -5.81
N PRO A 17 -22.60 -16.34 -7.12
CA PRO A 17 -22.12 -15.05 -7.56
C PRO A 17 -23.18 -13.99 -7.24
N VAL A 18 -22.94 -13.19 -6.19
CA VAL A 18 -23.71 -11.97 -5.96
C VAL A 18 -23.33 -10.99 -7.05
N SER A 19 -24.22 -10.81 -8.03
CA SER A 19 -24.04 -9.79 -9.07
C SER A 19 -24.26 -8.42 -8.44
N ALA A 20 -23.17 -7.74 -8.10
CA ALA A 20 -23.22 -6.36 -7.64
C ALA A 20 -23.79 -5.45 -8.76
N SER A 21 -24.75 -4.59 -8.39
CA SER A 21 -25.36 -3.62 -9.32
C SER A 21 -24.31 -2.73 -9.96
N ARG A 22 -24.47 -2.42 -11.25
CA ARG A 22 -23.57 -1.49 -11.94
C ARG A 22 -23.82 -0.10 -11.41
N VAL A 23 -22.76 0.58 -10.99
CA VAL A 23 -22.85 1.95 -10.48
C VAL A 23 -21.58 2.71 -10.87
N ILE A 24 -21.73 3.99 -11.16
CA ILE A 24 -20.63 4.95 -11.21
C ILE A 24 -20.97 6.02 -10.19
N LYS A 25 -20.07 6.28 -9.26
CA LYS A 25 -20.27 7.27 -8.20
C LYS A 25 -19.05 8.16 -8.01
N SER A 26 -19.28 9.32 -7.44
CA SER A 26 -18.24 10.24 -7.00
C SER A 26 -18.68 10.88 -5.69
N ASN A 27 -17.81 10.81 -4.68
CA ASN A 27 -18.09 11.28 -3.33
C ASN A 27 -17.14 12.41 -2.88
N SER A 28 -16.17 12.75 -3.71
CA SER A 28 -15.15 13.74 -3.42
C SER A 28 -15.03 14.72 -4.58
N LEU A 29 -14.88 15.99 -4.23
CA LEU A 29 -14.69 17.07 -5.18
C LEU A 29 -13.41 17.81 -4.79
N ASP A 30 -12.44 17.80 -5.69
CA ASP A 30 -11.14 18.42 -5.51
C ASP A 30 -11.08 19.74 -6.27
N LEU A 31 -10.55 20.79 -5.64
CA LEU A 31 -10.25 22.05 -6.33
C LEU A 31 -8.94 21.90 -7.12
N CYS A 32 -8.96 22.17 -8.42
CA CYS A 32 -7.76 22.07 -9.26
C CYS A 32 -6.74 23.17 -8.98
N THR A 33 -7.24 24.33 -8.53
CA THR A 33 -6.47 25.54 -8.22
C THR A 33 -6.82 25.97 -6.80
N ASP A 34 -5.87 26.59 -6.08
CA ASP A 34 -6.04 27.03 -4.69
C ASP A 34 -6.92 28.30 -4.55
N ASN A 35 -7.92 28.46 -5.42
CA ASN A 35 -8.83 29.61 -5.41
C ASN A 35 -9.89 29.43 -4.31
N LYS A 36 -9.97 30.38 -3.38
CA LYS A 36 -10.94 30.37 -2.27
C LYS A 36 -12.37 30.76 -2.66
N ASN A 37 -12.64 30.99 -3.95
CA ASN A 37 -13.92 31.51 -4.43
C ASN A 37 -15.04 30.46 -4.44
N PHE A 38 -14.70 29.19 -4.21
CA PHE A 38 -15.65 28.09 -4.20
C PHE A 38 -15.23 27.05 -3.16
N THR A 39 -16.16 26.63 -2.30
CA THR A 39 -15.95 25.55 -1.36
C THR A 39 -17.11 24.57 -1.41
N ALA A 40 -16.82 23.27 -1.37
CA ALA A 40 -17.82 22.21 -1.33
C ALA A 40 -17.73 21.48 0.00
N THR A 41 -18.84 21.40 0.72
CA THR A 41 -18.94 20.64 1.99
C THR A 41 -19.52 19.25 1.75
N PHE A 42 -20.40 19.11 0.76
CA PHE A 42 -20.98 17.82 0.38
C PHE A 42 -21.03 17.69 -1.13
N PHE A 43 -20.59 16.56 -1.64
CA PHE A 43 -20.71 16.20 -3.05
C PHE A 43 -20.98 14.71 -3.17
N ASN A 44 -22.09 14.35 -3.79
CA ASN A 44 -22.41 12.97 -4.10
C ASN A 44 -23.11 12.90 -5.45
N VAL A 45 -22.46 12.22 -6.38
CA VAL A 45 -23.05 11.85 -7.67
C VAL A 45 -23.09 10.35 -7.72
N THR A 46 -24.27 9.78 -7.96
CA THR A 46 -24.45 8.33 -8.15
C THR A 46 -25.27 8.10 -9.41
N PHE A 47 -24.71 7.34 -10.33
CA PHE A 47 -25.34 6.94 -11.58
C PHE A 47 -25.49 5.42 -11.63
N THR A 48 -26.74 4.97 -11.79
CA THR A 48 -27.09 3.56 -11.89
C THR A 48 -27.68 3.29 -13.28
N PRO A 49 -26.93 2.66 -14.21
CA PRO A 49 -27.41 2.39 -15.56
C PRO A 49 -28.63 1.45 -15.61
N ASP A 50 -28.76 0.53 -14.66
CA ASP A 50 -29.83 -0.48 -14.63
C ASP A 50 -31.21 0.16 -14.39
N THR A 51 -31.28 1.22 -13.58
CA THR A 51 -32.50 1.97 -13.27
C THR A 51 -32.58 3.31 -14.01
N ARG A 52 -31.52 3.70 -14.73
CA ARG A 52 -31.37 4.98 -15.44
C ARG A 52 -31.42 6.20 -14.51
N LEU A 53 -31.19 5.98 -13.22
CA LEU A 53 -31.24 7.02 -12.21
C LEU A 53 -29.87 7.68 -12.06
N LEU A 54 -29.86 9.01 -12.18
CA LEU A 54 -28.77 9.88 -11.80
C LEU A 54 -29.21 10.64 -10.54
N SER A 55 -28.49 10.43 -9.44
CA SER A 55 -28.65 11.18 -8.20
C SER A 55 -27.50 12.18 -8.10
N VAL A 56 -27.81 13.47 -8.03
CA VAL A 56 -26.82 14.53 -7.82
C VAL A 56 -27.19 15.31 -6.56
N GLY A 57 -26.28 15.35 -5.61
CA GLY A 57 -26.38 16.17 -4.41
C GLY A 57 -25.11 17.00 -4.23
N PHE A 58 -25.28 18.28 -3.91
CA PHE A 58 -24.19 19.21 -3.74
C PHE A 58 -24.54 20.25 -2.68
N ASN A 59 -23.67 20.42 -1.68
CA ASN A 59 -23.71 21.55 -0.76
C ASN A 59 -22.36 22.27 -0.81
N GLY A 60 -22.40 23.59 -0.96
CA GLY A 60 -21.20 24.41 -0.99
C GLY A 60 -21.48 25.88 -0.81
N THR A 61 -20.40 26.66 -0.72
CA THR A 61 -20.48 28.13 -0.72
C THR A 61 -19.74 28.68 -1.92
N VAL A 62 -20.38 29.65 -2.57
CA VAL A 62 -19.86 30.27 -3.80
C VAL A 62 -19.70 31.76 -3.53
N ALA A 63 -18.49 32.27 -3.77
CA ALA A 63 -18.15 33.69 -3.66
C ALA A 63 -18.00 34.36 -5.04
N ILE A 64 -18.61 33.77 -6.06
CA ILE A 64 -18.58 34.23 -7.45
C ILE A 64 -19.94 34.87 -7.76
N SER A 65 -19.92 36.05 -8.38
CA SER A 65 -21.13 36.72 -8.87
C SER A 65 -20.99 37.01 -10.36
N GLY A 66 -22.06 36.76 -11.12
CA GLY A 66 -22.15 37.08 -12.54
C GLY A 66 -22.56 35.90 -13.42
N ASN A 67 -22.46 36.11 -14.73
CA ASN A 67 -22.76 35.09 -15.73
C ASN A 67 -21.54 34.19 -15.94
N VAL A 68 -21.77 32.89 -15.85
CA VAL A 68 -20.71 31.88 -15.91
C VAL A 68 -21.06 30.78 -16.91
N VAL A 69 -20.04 30.24 -17.55
CA VAL A 69 -20.11 29.08 -18.45
C VAL A 69 -19.28 27.96 -17.83
N ALA A 70 -19.83 26.74 -17.84
CA ALA A 70 -19.19 25.57 -17.27
C ALA A 70 -18.69 24.63 -18.37
N ASP A 71 -17.37 24.49 -18.50
CA ASP A 71 -16.74 23.54 -19.41
C ASP A 71 -16.43 22.23 -18.69
N LEU A 72 -17.13 21.16 -19.06
CA LEU A 72 -16.92 19.80 -18.59
C LEU A 72 -15.92 19.08 -19.48
N SER A 73 -14.85 18.57 -18.91
CA SER A 73 -13.90 17.66 -19.55
C SER A 73 -13.86 16.34 -18.77
N LEU A 74 -14.29 15.25 -19.42
CA LEU A 74 -14.14 13.89 -18.90
C LEU A 74 -12.78 13.34 -19.35
N THR A 75 -11.91 13.08 -18.38
CA THR A 75 -10.63 12.40 -18.60
C THR A 75 -10.75 10.95 -18.15
N ALA A 76 -10.33 10.01 -18.98
CA ALA A 76 -10.20 8.60 -18.63
C ALA A 76 -8.82 8.08 -19.04
N TYR A 77 -8.14 7.38 -18.13
CA TYR A 77 -6.79 6.84 -18.34
C TYR A 77 -5.79 7.86 -18.90
N GLY A 78 -5.87 9.10 -18.40
CA GLY A 78 -5.03 10.22 -18.82
C GLY A 78 -5.33 10.82 -20.20
N LYS A 79 -6.43 10.42 -20.87
CA LYS A 79 -6.90 10.99 -22.14
C LYS A 79 -8.26 11.68 -21.96
N GLU A 80 -8.44 12.84 -22.57
CA GLU A 80 -9.73 13.51 -22.63
C GLU A 80 -10.64 12.77 -23.62
N VAL A 81 -11.81 12.35 -23.15
CA VAL A 81 -12.77 11.53 -23.93
C VAL A 81 -13.96 12.36 -24.38
N ILE A 82 -14.48 13.24 -23.51
CA ILE A 82 -15.66 14.05 -23.79
C ILE A 82 -15.43 15.46 -23.25
N THR A 83 -15.68 16.45 -24.11
CA THR A 83 -15.74 17.86 -23.72
C THR A 83 -17.13 18.40 -24.02
N LYS A 84 -17.79 19.00 -23.03
CA LYS A 84 -19.11 19.62 -23.16
C LYS A 84 -19.14 20.95 -22.44
N THR A 85 -19.59 21.98 -23.14
CA THR A 85 -19.82 23.30 -22.56
C THR A 85 -21.29 23.41 -22.17
N LEU A 86 -21.56 23.74 -20.91
CA LEU A 86 -22.89 24.02 -20.39
C LEU A 86 -22.99 25.50 -20.05
N ASP A 87 -23.96 26.16 -20.66
CA ASP A 87 -24.33 27.54 -20.34
C ASP A 87 -25.66 27.52 -19.54
N PRO A 88 -25.62 27.72 -18.21
CA PRO A 88 -26.81 27.71 -17.36
C PRO A 88 -27.84 28.78 -17.75
N CYS A 89 -27.39 29.88 -18.37
CA CYS A 89 -28.27 30.94 -18.84
C CYS A 89 -29.07 30.50 -20.08
N GLN A 90 -28.44 29.75 -21.00
CA GLN A 90 -29.15 29.17 -22.16
C GLN A 90 -30.11 28.05 -21.76
N MET A 91 -29.77 27.30 -20.70
CA MET A 91 -30.63 26.26 -20.16
C MET A 91 -31.82 26.79 -19.34
N LYS A 92 -31.91 28.12 -19.16
CA LYS A 92 -32.94 28.81 -18.36
C LYS A 92 -32.99 28.34 -16.90
N GLU A 93 -31.84 27.90 -16.36
CA GLU A 93 -31.74 27.42 -14.99
C GLU A 93 -31.54 28.61 -14.04
N GLN A 94 -32.65 29.13 -13.50
CA GLN A 94 -32.69 30.35 -12.70
C GLN A 94 -31.89 30.26 -11.39
N SER A 95 -31.59 29.05 -10.93
CA SER A 95 -30.78 28.80 -9.74
C SER A 95 -29.28 29.03 -9.98
N LEU A 96 -28.82 28.98 -11.22
CA LEU A 96 -27.40 29.04 -11.61
C LEU A 96 -27.05 30.25 -12.49
N CYS A 97 -28.04 30.97 -13.05
CA CYS A 97 -27.82 32.19 -13.82
C CYS A 97 -28.79 33.33 -13.46
N PRO A 98 -28.31 34.51 -13.03
CA PRO A 98 -26.91 34.80 -12.68
C PRO A 98 -26.49 34.07 -11.41
N MET A 99 -25.22 33.65 -11.34
CA MET A 99 -24.70 33.04 -10.12
C MET A 99 -24.59 34.14 -9.05
N ASN A 100 -25.19 33.90 -7.89
CA ASN A 100 -25.18 34.83 -6.76
C ASN A 100 -24.28 34.32 -5.64
N ILE A 101 -23.64 35.24 -4.92
CA ILE A 101 -22.83 34.91 -3.76
C ILE A 101 -23.75 34.33 -2.68
N GLY A 102 -23.40 33.15 -2.16
CA GLY A 102 -24.21 32.50 -1.13
C GLY A 102 -23.93 31.01 -0.98
N LYS A 103 -24.80 30.37 -0.18
CA LYS A 103 -24.83 28.92 -0.03
C LYS A 103 -25.63 28.33 -1.19
N LEU A 104 -25.03 27.36 -1.87
CA LEU A 104 -25.69 26.55 -2.88
C LEU A 104 -25.97 25.18 -2.26
N GLU A 105 -27.25 24.91 -2.01
CA GLU A 105 -27.73 23.65 -1.47
C GLU A 105 -28.64 23.00 -2.51
N ILE A 106 -28.10 21.99 -3.18
CA ILE A 106 -28.83 21.16 -4.13
C ILE A 106 -29.08 19.83 -3.40
N PRO A 107 -30.32 19.59 -2.90
CA PRO A 107 -30.65 18.31 -2.29
C PRO A 107 -30.42 17.19 -3.29
N ALA A 108 -30.20 15.96 -2.83
CA ALA A 108 -29.98 14.83 -3.70
C ALA A 108 -31.22 14.57 -4.58
N ILE A 109 -31.25 15.16 -5.77
CA ILE A 109 -32.35 15.05 -6.72
C ILE A 109 -32.06 13.84 -7.61
N GLN A 110 -33.08 13.01 -7.80
CA GLN A 110 -33.04 11.89 -8.72
C GLN A 110 -33.62 12.32 -10.06
N THR A 111 -32.84 12.21 -11.12
CA THR A 111 -33.28 12.47 -12.49
C THR A 111 -33.01 11.24 -13.35
N THR A 112 -33.92 10.95 -14.27
CA THR A 112 -33.74 9.86 -15.23
C THR A 112 -32.96 10.34 -16.44
N LEU A 113 -31.92 9.59 -16.82
CA LEU A 113 -31.12 9.91 -18.00
C LEU A 113 -31.70 9.28 -19.27
N PRO A 114 -31.63 9.98 -20.43
CA PRO A 114 -32.00 9.41 -21.72
C PRO A 114 -31.15 8.18 -22.08
N GLN A 115 -31.74 7.22 -22.79
CA GLN A 115 -31.07 5.97 -23.15
C GLN A 115 -29.82 6.19 -24.03
N SER A 116 -29.79 7.26 -24.83
CA SER A 116 -28.64 7.62 -25.67
C SER A 116 -27.37 7.84 -24.85
N VAL A 117 -27.47 8.58 -23.74
CA VAL A 117 -26.33 8.86 -22.85
C VAL A 117 -25.80 7.58 -22.18
N ILE A 118 -26.69 6.64 -21.87
CA ILE A 118 -26.33 5.37 -21.24
C ILE A 118 -25.55 4.48 -22.21
N ASN A 119 -25.96 4.47 -23.48
CA ASN A 119 -25.32 3.66 -24.53
C ASN A 119 -23.94 4.19 -24.92
N ASP A 120 -23.70 5.49 -24.74
CA ASP A 120 -22.39 6.11 -24.97
C ASP A 120 -21.35 5.74 -23.90
N VAL A 121 -21.80 5.28 -22.71
CA VAL A 121 -20.88 4.83 -21.65
C VAL A 121 -20.45 3.39 -21.93
N PRO A 122 -19.17 3.13 -22.22
CA PRO A 122 -18.71 1.79 -22.57
C PRO A 122 -18.83 0.85 -21.35
N ASN A 123 -19.20 -0.41 -21.59
CA ASN A 123 -19.37 -1.42 -20.54
C ASN A 123 -18.12 -1.61 -19.66
N ILE A 124 -16.93 -1.30 -20.19
CA ILE A 124 -15.65 -1.35 -19.47
C ILE A 124 -15.62 -0.47 -18.22
N ALA A 125 -16.38 0.64 -18.21
CA ALA A 125 -16.47 1.55 -17.06
C ALA A 125 -17.08 0.87 -15.82
N TYR A 126 -17.92 -0.15 -16.02
CA TYR A 126 -18.58 -0.88 -14.92
C TYR A 126 -17.86 -2.17 -14.54
N THR A 127 -16.90 -2.65 -15.34
CA THR A 127 -16.22 -3.93 -15.12
C THR A 127 -14.81 -3.77 -14.58
N VAL A 128 -14.05 -2.78 -15.04
CA VAL A 128 -12.66 -2.59 -14.61
C VAL A 128 -12.60 -1.99 -13.20
N PRO A 129 -12.00 -2.68 -12.22
CA PRO A 129 -11.85 -2.16 -10.86
C PRO A 129 -10.89 -0.97 -10.79
N ASP A 130 -11.06 -0.12 -9.77
CA ASP A 130 -10.27 1.10 -9.55
C ASP A 130 -10.17 1.95 -10.83
N LEU A 131 -11.34 2.29 -11.39
CA LEU A 131 -11.47 3.07 -12.63
C LEU A 131 -10.67 4.37 -12.54
N ASP A 132 -9.77 4.58 -13.50
CA ASP A 132 -9.05 5.84 -13.67
C ASP A 132 -9.85 6.80 -14.55
N ALA A 133 -10.82 7.47 -13.96
CA ALA A 133 -11.61 8.49 -14.63
C ALA A 133 -11.89 9.68 -13.71
N SER A 134 -11.77 10.89 -14.23
CA SER A 134 -12.12 12.12 -13.53
C SER A 134 -12.89 13.07 -14.43
N VAL A 135 -13.87 13.75 -13.86
CA VAL A 135 -14.60 14.84 -14.52
C VAL A 135 -14.04 16.13 -14.00
N ARG A 136 -13.51 16.96 -14.89
CA ARG A 136 -13.04 18.29 -14.57
C ARG A 136 -14.04 19.32 -15.08
N VAL A 137 -14.40 20.25 -14.22
CA VAL A 137 -15.32 21.36 -14.52
C VAL A 137 -14.54 22.66 -14.40
N TYR A 138 -14.42 23.39 -15.51
CA TYR A 138 -13.91 24.76 -15.51
C TYR A 138 -15.09 25.72 -15.51
N ILE A 139 -15.11 26.64 -14.55
CA ILE A 139 -16.10 27.72 -14.49
C ILE A 139 -15.41 28.97 -15.03
N ASN A 140 -15.87 29.41 -16.20
CA ASN A 140 -15.35 30.57 -16.92
C ASN A 140 -16.36 31.72 -16.85
N SER A 141 -15.87 32.96 -16.71
CA SER A 141 -16.72 34.15 -16.83
C SER A 141 -17.13 34.39 -18.28
N THR A 142 -18.40 34.69 -18.55
CA THR A 142 -18.83 35.09 -19.91
C THR A 142 -18.21 36.41 -20.36
N ASP A 143 -17.97 37.32 -19.40
CA ASP A 143 -17.61 38.72 -19.71
C ASP A 143 -16.11 38.85 -19.99
N THR A 144 -15.28 38.09 -19.27
CA THR A 144 -13.81 38.15 -19.39
C THR A 144 -13.20 36.94 -20.10
N GLY A 145 -13.95 35.83 -20.23
CA GLY A 145 -13.43 34.56 -20.76
C GLY A 145 -12.37 33.88 -19.86
N ALA A 146 -12.10 34.42 -18.67
CA ALA A 146 -11.10 33.89 -17.76
C ALA A 146 -11.65 32.76 -16.88
N PRO A 147 -10.84 31.73 -16.55
CA PRO A 147 -11.23 30.67 -15.63
C PRO A 147 -11.24 31.17 -14.19
N ILE A 148 -12.41 31.19 -13.57
CA ILE A 148 -12.62 31.67 -12.20
C ILE A 148 -12.42 30.52 -11.19
N ALA A 149 -12.93 29.34 -11.51
CA ALA A 149 -12.83 28.16 -10.66
C ALA A 149 -12.62 26.88 -11.48
N CYS A 150 -11.94 25.91 -10.88
CA CYS A 150 -11.77 24.58 -11.45
C CYS A 150 -12.00 23.53 -10.36
N MET A 151 -12.84 22.56 -10.68
CA MET A 151 -13.16 21.43 -9.82
C MET A 151 -12.93 20.12 -10.55
N GLU A 152 -12.50 19.10 -9.83
CA GLU A 152 -12.25 17.77 -10.35
C GLU A 152 -12.93 16.75 -9.45
N ALA A 153 -13.73 15.87 -10.06
CA ALA A 153 -14.43 14.79 -9.38
C ALA A 153 -13.92 13.45 -9.90
N SER A 154 -13.30 12.64 -9.04
CA SER A 154 -12.88 11.29 -9.40
C SER A 154 -14.09 10.36 -9.46
N LEU A 155 -14.21 9.58 -10.54
CA LEU A 155 -15.28 8.60 -10.72
C LEU A 155 -14.83 7.23 -10.22
N SER A 156 -15.70 6.52 -9.52
CA SER A 156 -15.47 5.17 -9.04
C SER A 156 -16.66 4.28 -9.34
N ASN A 157 -16.40 3.03 -9.74
CA ASN A 157 -17.45 2.03 -9.95
C ASN A 157 -17.64 1.09 -8.74
N SER A 158 -17.16 1.50 -7.56
CA SER A 158 -17.20 0.72 -6.30
C SER A 158 -16.47 -0.63 -6.32
N LYS A 159 -15.73 -0.96 -7.38
CA LYS A 159 -14.89 -2.14 -7.47
C LYS A 159 -13.44 -1.77 -7.22
N SER A 160 -12.72 -2.60 -6.48
CA SER A 160 -11.29 -2.41 -6.22
C SER A 160 -10.54 -3.73 -6.34
N VAL A 161 -9.30 -3.66 -6.80
CA VAL A 161 -8.33 -4.77 -6.77
C VAL A 161 -7.74 -4.94 -5.37
N HIS A 162 -7.88 -3.95 -4.49
CA HIS A 162 -7.49 -4.10 -3.10
C HIS A 162 -8.45 -5.05 -2.38
N GLN A 163 -7.95 -6.24 -2.03
CA GLN A 163 -8.69 -7.26 -1.32
C GLN A 163 -7.80 -7.90 -0.26
N GLN A 164 -8.24 -7.84 0.99
CA GLN A 164 -7.46 -8.32 2.14
C GLN A 164 -7.15 -9.83 2.04
N ALA A 165 -8.04 -10.61 1.42
CA ALA A 165 -7.83 -12.05 1.20
C ALA A 165 -6.58 -12.35 0.34
N VAL A 166 -6.25 -11.49 -0.62
CA VAL A 166 -5.06 -11.67 -1.47
C VAL A 166 -3.78 -11.65 -0.62
N GLY A 167 -3.69 -10.69 0.31
CA GLY A 167 -2.58 -10.59 1.25
C GLY A 167 -2.44 -11.84 2.12
N TRP A 168 -3.55 -12.32 2.71
CA TRP A 168 -3.55 -13.51 3.58
C TRP A 168 -3.18 -14.80 2.83
N VAL A 169 -3.72 -15.01 1.63
CA VAL A 169 -3.42 -16.22 0.83
C VAL A 169 -1.93 -16.26 0.48
N ILE A 170 -1.36 -15.13 0.04
CA ILE A 170 0.05 -15.06 -0.32
C ILE A 170 0.96 -15.21 0.91
N ALA A 171 0.59 -14.59 2.04
CA ALA A 171 1.29 -14.78 3.31
C ALA A 171 1.30 -16.25 3.73
N LEU A 172 0.18 -16.95 3.58
CA LEU A 172 0.05 -18.37 3.89
C LEU A 172 0.90 -19.25 2.95
N VAL A 173 0.91 -18.98 1.64
CA VAL A 173 1.74 -19.71 0.67
C VAL A 173 3.23 -19.57 1.01
N ILE A 174 3.67 -18.34 1.33
CA ILE A 174 5.06 -18.08 1.72
C ILE A 174 5.38 -18.76 3.06
N GLY A 175 4.48 -18.66 4.04
CA GLY A 175 4.61 -19.31 5.34
C GLY A 175 4.73 -20.83 5.24
N LEU A 176 3.88 -21.47 4.43
CA LEU A 176 3.95 -22.91 4.16
C LEU A 176 5.23 -23.31 3.43
N GLY A 177 5.71 -22.49 2.49
CA GLY A 177 7.00 -22.68 1.82
C GLY A 177 8.17 -22.67 2.80
N LEU A 178 8.19 -21.71 3.72
CA LEU A 178 9.22 -21.63 4.76
C LEU A 178 9.12 -22.77 5.78
N ALA A 179 7.91 -23.12 6.20
CA ALA A 179 7.67 -24.22 7.13
C ALA A 179 8.08 -25.57 6.53
N SER A 180 7.71 -25.85 5.29
CA SER A 180 8.09 -27.09 4.59
C SER A 180 9.61 -27.20 4.38
N SER A 181 10.29 -26.09 4.07
CA SER A 181 11.75 -26.05 4.06
C SER A 181 12.36 -26.36 5.43
N GLY A 182 11.82 -25.78 6.51
CA GLY A 182 12.25 -26.06 7.87
C GLY A 182 12.11 -27.54 8.25
N ILE A 183 10.96 -28.14 7.93
CA ILE A 183 10.70 -29.58 8.15
C ILE A 183 11.69 -30.44 7.35
N ALA A 184 11.89 -30.15 6.06
CA ALA A 184 12.84 -30.87 5.22
C ALA A 184 14.27 -30.79 5.77
N SER A 185 14.67 -29.63 6.33
CA SER A 185 15.98 -29.46 6.96
C SER A 185 16.15 -30.31 8.21
N ILE A 186 15.09 -30.47 9.02
CA ILE A 186 15.10 -31.28 10.24
C ILE A 186 15.18 -32.78 9.91
N LEU A 187 14.54 -33.20 8.81
CA LEU A 187 14.59 -34.58 8.31
C LEU A 187 15.92 -34.94 7.63
N GLY A 188 16.88 -34.01 7.54
CA GLY A 188 18.20 -34.22 6.95
C GLY A 188 18.29 -33.92 5.44
N TYR A 189 17.20 -33.54 4.78
CA TYR A 189 17.16 -33.18 3.36
C TYR A 189 17.63 -31.75 3.11
N SER A 190 18.90 -31.47 3.42
CA SER A 190 19.47 -30.11 3.43
C SER A 190 19.41 -29.42 2.06
N HIS A 191 19.66 -30.14 0.96
CA HIS A 191 19.59 -29.58 -0.41
C HIS A 191 18.16 -29.24 -0.84
N ALA A 192 17.19 -30.12 -0.56
CA ALA A 192 15.78 -29.87 -0.88
C ALA A 192 15.23 -28.69 -0.07
N ALA A 193 15.55 -28.66 1.24
CA ALA A 193 15.20 -27.55 2.12
C ALA A 193 15.72 -26.21 1.59
N LEU A 194 16.98 -26.20 1.11
CA LEU A 194 17.61 -25.01 0.54
C LEU A 194 16.84 -24.47 -0.68
N HIS A 195 16.50 -25.33 -1.63
CA HIS A 195 15.77 -24.92 -2.84
C HIS A 195 14.39 -24.36 -2.53
N VAL A 196 13.65 -25.00 -1.64
CA VAL A 196 12.31 -24.53 -1.24
C VAL A 196 12.41 -23.18 -0.53
N ALA A 197 13.36 -23.00 0.39
CA ALA A 197 13.57 -21.72 1.07
C ALA A 197 13.96 -20.60 0.09
N ALA A 198 14.82 -20.89 -0.90
CA ALA A 198 15.22 -19.90 -1.90
C ALA A 198 14.03 -19.42 -2.74
N LYS A 199 13.14 -20.33 -3.15
CA LYS A 199 11.93 -19.98 -3.90
C LYS A 199 10.92 -19.22 -3.05
N ALA A 200 10.73 -19.61 -1.78
CA ALA A 200 9.86 -18.87 -0.86
C ALA A 200 10.39 -17.45 -0.59
N LEU A 201 11.71 -17.29 -0.42
CA LEU A 201 12.32 -15.98 -0.25
C LEU A 201 12.21 -15.12 -1.52
N ALA A 202 12.40 -15.71 -2.71
CA ALA A 202 12.21 -15.00 -3.98
C ALA A 202 10.76 -14.51 -4.16
N LEU A 203 9.77 -15.34 -3.80
CA LEU A 203 8.36 -14.94 -3.81
C LEU A 203 8.10 -13.79 -2.82
N PHE A 204 8.64 -13.86 -1.61
CA PHE A 204 8.52 -12.78 -0.63
C PHE A 204 9.21 -11.50 -1.10
N GLY A 205 10.40 -11.58 -1.70
CA GLY A 205 11.09 -10.44 -2.30
C GLY A 205 10.30 -9.80 -3.45
N PHE A 206 9.62 -10.60 -4.27
CA PHE A 206 8.68 -10.08 -5.27
C PHE A 206 7.55 -9.30 -4.61
N VAL A 207 6.89 -9.86 -3.59
CA VAL A 207 5.81 -9.19 -2.84
C VAL A 207 6.28 -7.88 -2.21
N GLN A 208 7.47 -7.89 -1.58
CA GLN A 208 8.09 -6.69 -1.03
C GLN A 208 8.39 -5.64 -2.11
N SER A 209 8.87 -6.04 -3.29
CA SER A 209 9.12 -5.09 -4.39
C SER A 209 7.84 -4.38 -4.85
N GLN A 210 6.70 -5.10 -4.88
CA GLN A 210 5.41 -4.50 -5.20
C GLN A 210 4.99 -3.48 -4.13
N ALA A 211 5.20 -3.81 -2.86
CA ALA A 211 4.89 -2.91 -1.75
C ALA A 211 5.76 -1.63 -1.78
N ILE A 212 7.06 -1.78 -2.06
CA ILE A 212 8.00 -0.67 -2.21
C ILE A 212 7.59 0.28 -3.34
N LEU A 213 7.17 -0.27 -4.49
CA LEU A 213 6.66 0.54 -5.61
C LEU A 213 5.46 1.39 -5.19
N GLY A 214 4.51 0.81 -4.45
CA GLY A 214 3.31 1.52 -3.96
C GLY A 214 3.59 2.63 -2.94
N MET A 215 4.76 2.62 -2.29
CA MET A 215 5.19 3.66 -1.36
C MET A 215 5.96 4.80 -2.02
N THR A 216 6.27 4.70 -3.31
CA THR A 216 6.91 5.80 -4.03
C THR A 216 5.97 7.00 -4.12
N SER A 217 6.53 8.21 -4.11
CA SER A 217 5.74 9.45 -4.25
C SER A 217 5.33 9.75 -5.69
N VAL A 218 5.58 8.83 -6.63
CA VAL A 218 5.24 8.99 -8.03
C VAL A 218 3.74 8.73 -8.19
N HIS A 219 3.06 9.62 -8.91
CA HIS A 219 1.66 9.41 -9.24
C HIS A 219 1.49 8.15 -10.09
N MET A 220 0.63 7.25 -9.64
CA MET A 220 0.35 5.98 -10.29
C MET A 220 -1.15 5.88 -10.57
N PRO A 221 -1.57 5.15 -11.62
CA PRO A 221 -2.98 4.89 -11.85
C PRO A 221 -3.62 4.22 -10.62
N PRO A 222 -4.87 4.56 -10.25
CA PRO A 222 -5.56 4.04 -9.06
C PRO A 222 -5.52 2.52 -8.92
N ILE A 223 -5.59 1.79 -10.04
CA ILE A 223 -5.50 0.31 -10.06
C ILE A 223 -4.15 -0.23 -9.57
N VAL A 224 -3.03 0.35 -10.00
CA VAL A 224 -1.67 -0.03 -9.54
C VAL A 224 -1.53 0.28 -8.06
N GLU A 225 -2.10 1.40 -7.68
CA GLU A 225 -2.14 1.95 -6.35
C GLU A 225 -2.94 1.13 -5.34
N SER A 226 -4.03 0.50 -5.78
CA SER A 226 -4.83 -0.44 -5.00
C SER A 226 -4.24 -1.85 -5.02
N TRP A 227 -3.64 -2.28 -6.14
CA TRP A 227 -2.92 -3.54 -6.25
C TRP A 227 -1.74 -3.62 -5.27
N THR A 228 -0.88 -2.60 -5.27
CA THR A 228 0.29 -2.53 -4.38
C THR A 228 -0.10 -2.45 -2.90
N GLN A 229 -1.28 -1.92 -2.57
CA GLN A 229 -1.81 -1.91 -1.20
C GLN A 229 -2.00 -3.33 -0.62
N ASN A 230 -2.26 -4.34 -1.46
CA ASN A 230 -2.41 -5.74 -1.02
C ASN A 230 -1.16 -6.34 -0.40
N PHE A 231 0.01 -5.75 -0.65
CA PHE A 231 1.32 -6.31 -0.28
C PHE A 231 2.00 -5.54 0.85
N GLN A 232 1.40 -4.47 1.35
CA GLN A 232 2.02 -3.57 2.34
C GLN A 232 2.32 -4.24 3.67
N TRP A 233 1.57 -5.30 4.00
CA TRP A 233 1.84 -6.17 5.15
C TRP A 233 3.25 -6.80 5.12
N SER A 234 3.84 -7.02 3.93
CA SER A 234 5.17 -7.62 3.78
C SER A 234 6.31 -6.71 4.25
N LEU A 235 6.02 -5.41 4.41
CA LEU A 235 6.92 -4.40 4.96
C LEU A 235 6.51 -4.00 6.38
N GLY A 236 5.54 -4.68 6.97
CA GLY A 236 5.04 -4.42 8.32
C GLY A 236 4.03 -3.27 8.43
N ILE A 237 3.52 -2.77 7.31
CA ILE A 237 2.44 -1.77 7.32
C ILE A 237 1.09 -2.50 7.37
N MET A 238 0.62 -2.77 8.58
CA MET A 238 -0.68 -3.38 8.86
C MET A 238 -1.29 -2.74 10.09
N HIS A 239 -2.56 -2.33 10.00
CA HIS A 239 -3.25 -1.75 11.14
C HIS A 239 -3.68 -2.82 12.14
N LEU A 240 -3.16 -2.68 13.36
CA LEU A 240 -3.56 -3.43 14.53
C LEU A 240 -3.71 -2.42 15.67
N GLY A 241 -4.93 -2.27 16.19
CA GLY A 241 -5.24 -1.20 17.16
C GLY A 241 -4.37 -1.21 18.42
N PHE A 242 -3.90 -2.37 18.88
CA PHE A 242 -2.96 -2.45 20.01
C PHE A 242 -1.54 -1.97 19.64
N ILE A 243 -1.07 -2.24 18.41
CA ILE A 243 0.22 -1.74 17.93
C ILE A 243 0.18 -0.22 17.83
N GLN A 244 -0.91 0.35 17.32
CA GLN A 244 -1.07 1.80 17.24
C GLN A 244 -1.06 2.47 18.62
N LYS A 245 -1.66 1.84 19.64
CA LYS A 245 -1.59 2.33 21.02
C LYS A 245 -0.17 2.31 21.58
N ILE A 246 0.60 1.25 21.31
CA ILE A 246 2.01 1.13 21.75
C ILE A 246 2.88 2.15 21.02
N ALA A 247 2.70 2.31 19.70
CA ALA A 247 3.40 3.30 18.88
C ALA A 247 3.17 4.72 19.42
N ASN A 248 1.90 5.11 19.59
CA ASN A 248 1.54 6.41 20.15
C ASN A 248 2.10 6.66 21.56
N TRP A 249 2.07 5.63 22.42
CA TRP A 249 2.64 5.73 23.76
C TRP A 249 4.15 5.98 23.70
N TYR A 250 4.87 5.22 22.86
CA TYR A 250 6.31 5.34 22.72
C TYR A 250 6.71 6.69 22.13
N LEU A 251 6.03 7.12 21.06
CA LEU A 251 6.23 8.43 20.43
C LEU A 251 6.10 9.57 21.44
N ARG A 252 4.99 9.59 22.20
CA ARG A 252 4.73 10.63 23.22
C ARG A 252 5.72 10.58 24.37
N ALA A 253 6.08 9.37 24.83
CA ALA A 253 7.05 9.19 25.91
C ALA A 253 8.47 9.66 25.53
N THR A 254 8.76 9.71 24.23
CA THR A 254 10.08 10.05 23.69
C THR A 254 10.18 11.48 23.16
N GLY A 255 9.13 12.28 23.34
CA GLY A 255 9.09 13.70 22.99
C GLY A 255 8.53 14.02 21.60
N GLY A 256 8.00 13.03 20.88
CA GLY A 256 7.30 13.22 19.61
C GLY A 256 5.83 13.61 19.80
N THR A 257 5.23 14.23 18.78
CA THR A 257 3.82 14.62 18.75
C THR A 257 3.06 13.80 17.71
N SER A 258 1.99 13.12 18.11
CA SER A 258 1.14 12.32 17.23
C SER A 258 0.52 13.17 16.12
N SER A 259 0.48 12.65 14.89
CA SER A 259 -0.42 13.19 13.88
C SER A 259 -1.87 12.82 14.23
N ASN A 260 -2.80 13.73 13.91
CA ASN A 260 -4.24 13.53 14.12
C ASN A 260 -5.00 13.52 12.80
N LEU A 261 -4.35 13.15 11.69
CA LEU A 261 -4.96 13.26 10.36
C LEU A 261 -6.17 12.35 10.23
N LEU A 262 -6.14 11.16 10.84
CA LEU A 262 -7.25 10.22 10.84
C LEU A 262 -8.36 10.62 11.82
N SER A 263 -8.00 11.34 12.89
CA SER A 263 -8.96 11.81 13.89
C SER A 263 -9.66 13.12 13.48
N ASP A 264 -9.07 13.87 12.55
CA ASP A 264 -9.55 15.18 12.09
C ASP A 264 -10.18 15.13 10.68
N LEU A 265 -10.60 13.96 10.20
CA LEU A 265 -11.30 13.83 8.90
C LEU A 265 -12.61 14.64 8.83
N GLU A 266 -13.17 15.02 9.98
CA GLU A 266 -14.39 15.84 10.05
C GLU A 266 -14.13 17.31 9.65
N ASN A 267 -12.93 17.84 9.95
CA ASN A 267 -12.57 19.23 9.65
C ASN A 267 -11.49 19.37 8.55
N THR A 268 -10.75 18.30 8.28
CA THR A 268 -9.67 18.28 7.28
C THR A 268 -10.07 17.44 6.08
N SER A 269 -10.18 18.10 4.93
CA SER A 269 -10.29 17.43 3.62
C SER A 269 -8.94 16.83 3.22
N VAL A 270 -8.89 15.53 2.97
CA VAL A 270 -7.66 14.83 2.58
C VAL A 270 -7.72 14.54 1.09
N ASN A 271 -6.89 15.27 0.34
CA ASN A 271 -6.82 15.07 -1.11
C ASN A 271 -5.71 14.05 -1.38
N VAL A 272 -6.10 12.84 -1.72
CA VAL A 272 -5.14 11.79 -2.08
C VAL A 272 -4.63 12.12 -3.48
N LEU A 273 -3.39 12.62 -3.57
CA LEU A 273 -2.65 12.87 -4.80
C LEU A 273 -3.16 14.06 -5.65
N LYS A 274 -2.75 15.29 -5.32
CA LYS A 274 -2.78 16.39 -6.30
C LYS A 274 -1.72 16.15 -7.37
N ARG A 275 -2.14 16.19 -8.64
CA ARG A 275 -1.27 16.23 -9.83
C ARG A 275 -0.52 17.57 -9.89
N LYS A 276 0.58 17.73 -9.15
CA LYS A 276 1.54 18.81 -9.45
C LYS A 276 2.31 18.44 -10.72
N ARG A 277 1.82 18.85 -11.88
CA ARG A 277 2.64 18.97 -13.09
C ARG A 277 3.60 20.15 -12.88
N SER A 278 4.75 19.94 -12.23
CA SER A 278 5.89 20.86 -12.40
C SER A 278 6.68 20.43 -13.63
N LEU A 279 6.11 20.67 -14.82
CA LEU A 279 6.84 20.51 -16.08
C LEU A 279 7.45 21.87 -16.45
N GLY A 280 8.44 22.28 -15.67
CA GLY A 280 9.38 23.35 -15.98
C GLY A 280 10.76 22.72 -16.12
N PHE A 281 11.11 22.29 -17.33
CA PHE A 281 12.39 21.65 -17.64
C PHE A 281 13.49 22.72 -17.59
N GLY A 282 14.14 22.87 -16.43
CA GLY A 282 15.36 23.65 -16.25
C GLY A 282 16.46 22.74 -15.72
N ALA A 283 17.44 22.43 -16.56
CA ALA A 283 18.57 21.58 -16.22
C ALA A 283 19.45 22.22 -15.14
N GLY A 284 19.88 21.42 -14.16
CA GLY A 284 21.07 21.74 -13.35
C GLY A 284 20.82 22.24 -11.93
N ALA A 285 20.03 21.53 -11.13
CA ALA A 285 20.20 21.54 -9.67
C ALA A 285 19.65 20.25 -9.07
N LEU A 286 20.45 19.59 -8.21
CA LEU A 286 19.94 18.56 -7.30
C LEU A 286 18.91 19.22 -6.37
N MET A 287 17.64 19.23 -6.77
CA MET A 287 16.57 19.78 -5.94
C MET A 287 16.41 18.90 -4.71
N LYS A 288 16.55 19.52 -3.53
CA LYS A 288 16.08 18.97 -2.25
C LYS A 288 14.61 18.62 -2.45
N ARG A 289 14.25 17.34 -2.26
CA ARG A 289 12.85 16.90 -2.27
C ARG A 289 12.14 17.68 -1.18
N ASP A 290 11.23 18.57 -1.57
CA ASP A 290 10.47 19.38 -0.65
C ASP A 290 9.70 18.45 0.30
N SER A 291 10.13 18.47 1.55
CA SER A 291 9.47 17.83 2.71
C SER A 291 8.63 18.87 3.46
N GLY A 292 8.45 20.05 2.87
CA GLY A 292 7.55 21.07 3.38
C GLY A 292 6.11 20.73 3.07
N GLU A 293 5.29 20.85 4.11
CA GLU A 293 3.89 21.21 3.99
C GLU A 293 3.73 22.30 2.93
N GLY A 294 3.48 21.91 1.68
CA GLY A 294 2.98 22.83 0.69
C GLY A 294 1.66 23.35 1.22
N ALA A 295 1.64 24.63 1.59
CA ALA A 295 0.49 25.37 2.08
C ALA A 295 -0.68 25.25 1.08
N ALA A 296 -1.40 24.16 1.21
CA ALA A 296 -2.73 24.01 0.70
C ALA A 296 -3.66 24.86 1.58
N PRO A 297 -4.78 25.37 1.04
CA PRO A 297 -5.68 26.23 1.79
C PRO A 297 -6.05 25.58 3.13
N GLU A 298 -6.14 26.40 4.19
CA GLU A 298 -6.54 25.98 5.54
C GLU A 298 -7.61 24.89 5.47
N GLY A 299 -7.24 23.65 5.86
CA GLY A 299 -8.15 22.50 5.89
C GLY A 299 -8.02 21.49 4.73
N SER A 300 -7.10 21.64 3.76
CA SER A 300 -6.82 20.59 2.77
C SER A 300 -5.38 20.07 2.84
N LYS A 301 -5.17 18.75 3.04
CA LYS A 301 -3.82 18.15 3.09
C LYS A 301 -3.64 17.14 1.97
N THR A 302 -2.65 17.36 1.10
CA THR A 302 -2.32 16.39 0.04
C THR A 302 -1.39 15.31 0.57
N ILE A 303 -1.77 14.03 0.40
CA ILE A 303 -0.96 12.89 0.82
C ILE A 303 -0.46 12.07 -0.37
N TYR A 304 0.78 11.58 -0.28
CA TYR A 304 1.47 10.81 -1.32
C TYR A 304 2.49 9.85 -0.70
N GLY A 305 2.97 8.89 -1.50
CA GLY A 305 3.98 7.91 -1.08
C GLY A 305 3.56 7.06 0.12
N ILE A 306 4.49 6.80 1.03
CA ILE A 306 4.24 5.99 2.23
C ILE A 306 3.14 6.57 3.14
N VAL A 307 2.97 7.90 3.18
CA VAL A 307 1.88 8.54 3.96
C VAL A 307 0.52 8.16 3.41
N ARG A 308 0.38 8.08 2.08
CA ARG A 308 -0.85 7.59 1.43
C ARG A 308 -1.11 6.13 1.81
N VAL A 309 -0.08 5.30 1.77
CA VAL A 309 -0.18 3.87 2.11
C VAL A 309 -0.61 3.68 3.57
N GLY A 310 -0.02 4.43 4.50
CA GLY A 310 -0.41 4.47 5.91
C GLY A 310 -1.84 4.94 6.12
N PHE A 311 -2.23 6.04 5.46
CA PHE A 311 -3.59 6.55 5.51
C PHE A 311 -4.63 5.54 5.00
N LYS A 312 -4.38 4.88 3.86
CA LYS A 312 -5.25 3.80 3.36
C LYS A 312 -5.30 2.60 4.31
N ALA A 313 -4.23 2.36 5.07
CA ALA A 313 -4.20 1.34 6.09
C ALA A 313 -4.80 1.80 7.43
N SER A 314 -5.30 3.04 7.58
CA SER A 314 -5.74 3.61 8.87
C SER A 314 -4.61 3.69 9.91
N ILE A 315 -3.41 4.03 9.47
CA ILE A 315 -2.24 4.28 10.33
C ILE A 315 -1.89 5.77 10.23
N GLU A 316 -1.72 6.41 11.38
CA GLU A 316 -1.29 7.81 11.46
C GLU A 316 0.13 7.97 10.91
N ARG A 317 0.46 9.14 10.36
CA ARG A 317 1.77 9.39 9.71
C ARG A 317 2.93 9.07 10.64
N THR A 318 2.85 9.54 11.88
CA THR A 318 3.91 9.41 12.89
C THR A 318 4.05 7.99 13.43
N ASP A 319 3.03 7.15 13.26
CA ASP A 319 3.05 5.77 13.78
C ASP A 319 3.58 4.76 12.74
N ILE A 320 3.87 5.19 11.50
CA ILE A 320 4.28 4.29 10.41
C ILE A 320 5.58 3.56 10.76
N PHE A 321 6.61 4.28 11.20
CA PHE A 321 7.90 3.68 11.54
C PHE A 321 7.77 2.68 12.69
N MET A 322 7.16 3.10 13.79
CA MET A 322 6.97 2.25 14.98
C MET A 322 6.11 1.03 14.70
N THR A 323 5.06 1.16 13.88
CA THR A 323 4.22 0.02 13.47
C THR A 323 5.06 -1.03 12.73
N GLY A 324 5.85 -0.60 11.75
CA GLY A 324 6.70 -1.51 10.98
C GLY A 324 7.81 -2.13 11.84
N PHE A 325 8.42 -1.36 12.74
CA PHE A 325 9.42 -1.84 13.69
C PHE A 325 8.86 -2.95 14.61
N ILE A 326 7.72 -2.70 15.25
CA ILE A 326 7.06 -3.67 16.13
C ILE A 326 6.69 -4.92 15.34
N PHE A 327 6.17 -4.76 14.12
CA PHE A 327 5.83 -5.90 13.27
C PHE A 327 7.05 -6.76 12.94
N ILE A 328 8.20 -6.16 12.57
CA ILE A 328 9.44 -6.89 12.30
C ILE A 328 9.90 -7.66 13.55
N MET A 329 9.85 -7.04 14.72
CA MET A 329 10.24 -7.70 15.98
C MET A 329 9.30 -8.86 16.32
N VAL A 330 7.99 -8.68 16.17
CA VAL A 330 6.99 -9.74 16.36
C VAL A 330 7.20 -10.87 15.35
N PHE A 331 7.47 -10.55 14.08
CA PHE A 331 7.69 -11.54 13.03
C PHE A 331 8.94 -12.40 13.31
N ILE A 332 10.08 -11.77 13.64
CA ILE A 332 11.32 -12.48 13.98
C ILE A 332 11.10 -13.31 15.27
N GLY A 333 10.51 -12.71 16.30
CA GLY A 333 10.25 -13.37 17.58
C GLY A 333 9.31 -14.57 17.46
N PHE A 334 8.21 -14.42 16.71
CA PHE A 334 7.25 -15.48 16.46
C PHE A 334 7.86 -16.63 15.64
N ALA A 335 8.63 -16.31 14.59
CA ALA A 335 9.33 -17.33 13.81
C ALA A 335 10.35 -18.09 14.68
N MET A 336 11.13 -17.40 15.51
CA MET A 336 12.09 -18.04 16.43
C MET A 336 11.38 -18.87 17.50
N LEU A 337 10.23 -18.43 17.99
CA LEU A 337 9.39 -19.19 18.91
C LEU A 337 8.94 -20.52 18.28
N ILE A 338 8.44 -20.49 17.04
CA ILE A 338 8.05 -21.70 16.31
C ILE A 338 9.23 -22.68 16.21
N VAL A 339 10.41 -22.20 15.79
CA VAL A 339 11.58 -23.09 15.68
C VAL A 339 12.00 -23.63 17.05
N GLY A 340 11.86 -22.84 18.11
CA GLY A 340 12.09 -23.25 19.50
C GLY A 340 11.11 -24.35 19.96
N LEU A 341 9.83 -24.21 19.65
CA LEU A 341 8.81 -25.24 19.91
C LEU A 341 9.10 -26.53 19.15
N VAL A 342 9.49 -26.43 17.87
CA VAL A 342 9.87 -27.59 17.07
C VAL A 342 11.06 -28.31 17.70
N ARG A 343 12.09 -27.58 18.16
CA ARG A 343 13.22 -28.17 18.90
C ARG A 343 12.76 -28.90 20.16
N LEU A 344 11.84 -28.31 20.93
CA LEU A 344 11.31 -28.91 22.16
C LEU A 344 10.56 -30.22 21.85
N VAL A 345 9.65 -30.20 20.87
CA VAL A 345 8.86 -31.37 20.46
C VAL A 345 9.75 -32.49 19.93
N SER A 346 10.71 -32.16 19.05
CA SER A 346 11.69 -33.14 18.55
C SER A 346 12.52 -33.76 19.69
N GLY A 347 12.92 -32.96 20.69
CA GLY A 347 13.62 -33.44 21.86
C GLY A 347 12.79 -34.39 22.74
N LEU A 348 11.50 -34.11 22.93
CA LEU A 348 10.59 -34.98 23.69
C LEU A 348 10.33 -36.30 22.96
N LEU A 349 10.14 -36.27 21.63
CA LEU A 349 9.95 -37.45 20.80
C LEU A 349 11.19 -38.36 20.80
N ALA A 350 12.38 -37.77 20.75
CA ALA A 350 13.65 -38.51 20.85
C ALA A 350 13.82 -39.20 22.21
N LYS A 351 13.37 -38.58 23.30
CA LYS A 351 13.36 -39.20 24.65
C LYS A 351 12.34 -40.33 24.77
N SER A 352 11.25 -40.29 24.02
CA SER A 352 10.21 -41.32 24.03
C SER A 352 10.60 -42.61 23.28
N GLY A 353 11.81 -42.69 22.72
CA GLY A 353 12.36 -43.90 22.09
C GLY A 353 11.71 -44.30 20.75
N LYS A 354 10.71 -43.55 20.26
CA LYS A 354 9.96 -43.89 19.05
C LYS A 354 10.65 -43.51 17.74
N THR A 355 11.77 -42.77 17.74
CA THR A 355 12.39 -42.30 16.50
C THR A 355 13.89 -42.02 16.65
N ASP A 356 14.75 -42.92 16.17
CA ASP A 356 16.21 -42.71 16.15
C ASP A 356 16.66 -41.69 15.08
N SER A 357 15.85 -41.41 14.06
CA SER A 357 16.18 -40.46 12.98
C SER A 357 16.04 -38.98 13.32
N THR A 358 15.60 -38.63 14.54
CA THR A 358 15.33 -37.23 14.96
C THR A 358 16.38 -36.65 15.91
N LYS A 359 17.44 -37.41 16.24
CA LYS A 359 18.55 -36.94 17.09
C LYS A 359 19.50 -36.05 16.30
N MET A 360 19.04 -34.84 15.97
CA MET A 360 19.93 -33.80 15.47
C MET A 360 20.76 -33.28 16.66
N ASP A 361 22.08 -33.31 16.54
CA ASP A 361 23.01 -32.92 17.60
C ASP A 361 22.79 -31.45 18.04
N SER A 362 23.06 -31.14 19.30
CA SER A 362 22.84 -29.81 19.88
C SER A 362 23.65 -28.74 19.13
N ASN A 363 24.86 -29.09 18.68
CA ASN A 363 25.72 -28.22 17.87
C ASN A 363 25.10 -27.95 16.49
N THR A 364 24.56 -28.98 15.83
CA THR A 364 23.88 -28.84 14.54
C THR A 364 22.63 -27.96 14.67
N TRP A 365 21.83 -28.13 15.73
CA TRP A 365 20.70 -27.26 16.01
C TRP A 365 21.09 -25.80 16.23
N ALA A 366 22.17 -25.54 16.99
CA ALA A 366 22.64 -24.19 17.23
C ALA A 366 23.11 -23.51 15.92
N VAL A 367 23.66 -24.30 15.00
CA VAL A 367 24.05 -23.82 13.67
C VAL A 367 22.84 -23.53 12.78
N THR A 368 21.85 -24.43 12.73
CA THR A 368 20.61 -24.26 11.97
C THR A 368 19.79 -23.07 12.47
N MET A 369 19.67 -22.88 13.78
CA MET A 369 19.02 -21.71 14.39
C MET A 369 19.66 -20.39 13.95
N LYS A 370 20.99 -20.32 13.96
CA LYS A 370 21.73 -19.13 13.49
C LYS A 370 21.46 -18.86 12.00
N GLY A 371 21.36 -19.91 11.19
CA GLY A 371 21.03 -19.79 9.77
C GLY A 371 19.59 -19.33 9.51
N ILE A 372 18.61 -19.84 10.26
CA ILE A 372 17.22 -19.38 10.17
C ILE A 372 17.12 -17.91 10.58
N LEU A 373 17.74 -17.52 11.70
CA LEU A 373 17.77 -16.13 12.14
C LEU A 373 18.36 -15.20 11.08
N LEU A 374 19.49 -15.60 10.46
CA LEU A 374 20.10 -14.82 9.39
C LEU A 374 19.18 -14.66 8.17
N ARG A 375 18.43 -15.69 7.79
CA ARG A 375 17.45 -15.63 6.69
C ARG A 375 16.26 -14.73 7.04
N LEU A 376 15.79 -14.75 8.29
CA LEU A 376 14.74 -13.84 8.76
C LEU A 376 15.22 -12.38 8.75
N ILE A 377 16.46 -12.13 9.19
CA ILE A 377 17.08 -10.79 9.12
C ILE A 377 17.16 -10.33 7.65
N LEU A 378 17.62 -11.19 6.74
CA LEU A 378 17.69 -10.89 5.31
C LEU A 378 16.29 -10.58 4.73
N MET A 379 15.27 -11.31 5.16
CA MET A 379 13.87 -11.13 4.75
C MET A 379 13.30 -9.77 5.22
N CYS A 380 13.62 -9.36 6.45
CA CYS A 380 13.19 -8.07 6.99
C CYS A 380 14.02 -6.88 6.48
N TYR A 381 15.23 -7.13 5.93
CA TYR A 381 16.17 -6.08 5.56
C TYR A 381 15.61 -5.04 4.58
N PRO A 382 14.85 -5.40 3.51
CA PRO A 382 14.23 -4.40 2.65
C PRO A 382 13.26 -3.47 3.40
N ALA A 383 12.47 -4.01 4.32
CA ALA A 383 11.55 -3.22 5.14
C ALA A 383 12.32 -2.29 6.09
N VAL A 384 13.38 -2.78 6.73
CA VAL A 384 14.26 -2.00 7.61
C VAL A 384 14.89 -0.84 6.85
N CYS A 385 15.43 -1.08 5.66
CA CYS A 385 16.00 -0.04 4.82
C CYS A 385 14.97 1.06 4.51
N VAL A 386 13.77 0.69 4.08
CA VAL A 386 12.75 1.69 3.70
C VAL A 386 12.25 2.47 4.91
N LEU A 387 11.91 1.78 6.01
CA LEU A 387 11.35 2.41 7.21
C LEU A 387 12.38 3.26 7.96
N CYS A 388 13.63 2.81 8.08
CA CYS A 388 14.67 3.59 8.77
C CYS A 388 15.05 4.84 7.95
N LEU A 389 15.16 4.71 6.62
CA LEU A 389 15.42 5.87 5.76
C LEU A 389 14.22 6.84 5.73
N TRP A 390 12.99 6.33 5.88
CA TRP A 390 11.82 7.17 6.08
C TRP A 390 11.89 7.94 7.40
N GLU A 391 12.26 7.30 8.50
CA GLU A 391 12.38 7.96 9.80
C GLU A 391 13.46 9.05 9.79
N PHE A 392 14.58 8.84 9.07
CA PHE A 392 15.59 9.87 8.85
C PHE A 392 15.10 11.06 8.02
N ALA A 393 13.97 10.93 7.33
CA ALA A 393 13.36 12.04 6.61
C ALA A 393 12.28 12.72 7.47
N SER A 394 11.44 11.94 8.15
CA SER A 394 10.30 12.45 8.95
C SER A 394 10.72 13.06 10.27
N HIS A 395 11.68 12.45 10.98
CA HIS A 395 12.12 12.83 12.32
C HIS A 395 10.94 12.97 13.30
N ASP A 396 10.16 11.91 13.46
CA ASP A 396 8.93 11.94 14.26
C ASP A 396 9.25 11.99 15.77
N SER A 397 10.35 11.36 16.20
CA SER A 397 10.88 11.46 17.57
C SER A 397 12.41 11.22 17.64
N PRO A 398 13.15 11.89 18.55
CA PRO A 398 14.58 11.64 18.75
C PRO A 398 14.91 10.17 19.06
N ALA A 399 14.06 9.49 19.84
CA ALA A 399 14.31 8.09 20.18
C ALA A 399 14.06 7.14 19.01
N GLU A 400 13.07 7.44 18.17
CA GLU A 400 12.76 6.67 16.97
C GLU A 400 13.87 6.77 15.94
N VAL A 401 14.45 7.96 15.77
CA VAL A 401 15.65 8.15 14.93
C VAL A 401 16.84 7.30 15.44
N VAL A 402 17.09 7.30 16.75
CA VAL A 402 18.17 6.45 17.34
C VAL A 402 17.88 4.97 17.10
N LEU A 403 16.62 4.54 17.29
CA LEU A 403 16.20 3.17 17.04
C LEU A 403 16.39 2.77 15.58
N ALA A 404 16.04 3.65 14.63
CA ALA A 404 16.24 3.47 13.21
C ALA A 404 17.73 3.32 12.86
N VAL A 405 18.60 4.17 13.42
CA VAL A 405 20.06 4.08 13.22
C VAL A 405 20.60 2.73 13.74
N VAL A 406 20.25 2.37 14.96
CA VAL A 406 20.73 1.12 15.58
C VAL A 406 20.22 -0.10 14.81
N MET A 407 18.95 -0.12 14.41
CA MET A 407 18.37 -1.22 13.66
C MET A 407 19.02 -1.37 12.28
N LEU A 408 19.18 -0.28 11.54
CA LEU A 408 19.80 -0.28 10.22
C LEU A 408 21.26 -0.74 10.30
N LEU A 409 22.06 -0.13 11.17
CA LEU A 409 23.48 -0.45 11.31
C LEU A 409 23.68 -1.90 11.78
N SER A 410 22.94 -2.36 12.79
CA SER A 410 23.09 -3.71 13.31
C SER A 410 22.76 -4.78 12.26
N MET A 411 21.66 -4.63 11.52
CA MET A 411 21.29 -5.57 10.46
C MET A 411 22.27 -5.52 9.28
N THR A 412 22.67 -4.32 8.82
CA THR A 412 23.65 -4.18 7.76
C THR A 412 25.00 -4.82 8.14
N VAL A 413 25.49 -4.61 9.37
CA VAL A 413 26.74 -5.21 9.84
C VAL A 413 26.65 -6.74 9.86
N ILE A 414 25.54 -7.31 10.35
CA ILE A 414 25.35 -8.78 10.38
C ILE A 414 25.34 -9.35 8.96
N LEU A 415 24.63 -8.72 8.02
CA LEU A 415 24.54 -9.18 6.63
C LEU A 415 25.84 -9.01 5.86
N VAL A 416 26.53 -7.88 6.02
CA VAL A 416 27.86 -7.65 5.42
C VAL A 416 28.87 -8.67 5.96
N MET A 417 28.87 -8.93 7.27
CA MET A 417 29.72 -9.95 7.87
C MET A 417 29.42 -11.35 7.30
N ALA A 418 28.15 -11.67 7.09
CA ALA A 418 27.73 -12.91 6.45
C ALA A 418 28.25 -13.02 5.02
N ALA A 419 28.01 -12.00 4.20
CA ALA A 419 28.45 -11.94 2.81
C ALA A 419 29.99 -12.07 2.70
N VAL A 420 30.74 -11.35 3.53
CA VAL A 420 32.22 -11.44 3.55
C VAL A 420 32.69 -12.86 3.88
N ARG A 421 32.05 -13.56 4.83
CA ARG A 421 32.41 -14.94 5.15
C ARG A 421 32.10 -15.91 4.02
N ILE A 422 30.97 -15.74 3.34
CA ILE A 422 30.60 -16.54 2.16
C ILE A 422 31.60 -16.32 1.02
N ILE A 423 31.91 -15.07 0.69
CA ILE A 423 32.86 -14.70 -0.37
C ILE A 423 34.26 -15.25 -0.07
N ARG A 424 34.75 -15.12 1.16
CA ARG A 424 36.07 -15.66 1.55
C ARG A 424 36.13 -17.18 1.39
N LYS A 425 35.07 -17.90 1.77
CA LYS A 425 35.02 -19.36 1.60
C LYS A 425 34.89 -19.77 0.13
N ALA A 426 34.10 -19.04 -0.66
CA ALA A 426 33.97 -19.26 -2.10
C ALA A 426 35.32 -19.09 -2.82
N ARG A 427 36.08 -18.03 -2.50
CA ARG A 427 37.44 -17.81 -3.06
C ARG A 427 38.38 -18.96 -2.75
N ARG A 428 38.41 -19.42 -1.50
CA ARG A 428 39.20 -20.60 -1.10
C ARG A 428 38.79 -21.88 -1.83
N SER A 429 37.49 -22.04 -2.11
CA SER A 429 36.97 -23.17 -2.91
C SER A 429 37.47 -23.12 -4.36
N VAL A 430 37.53 -21.93 -4.96
CA VAL A 430 38.05 -21.74 -6.31
C VAL A 430 39.54 -22.08 -6.38
N GLU A 431 40.32 -21.64 -5.39
CA GLU A 431 41.77 -21.93 -5.34
C GLU A 431 42.06 -23.44 -5.27
N ILE A 432 41.28 -24.19 -4.49
CA ILE A 432 41.56 -25.63 -4.24
C ILE A 432 40.87 -26.53 -5.26
N TYR A 433 39.61 -26.27 -5.59
CA TYR A 433 38.77 -27.18 -6.38
C TYR A 433 38.41 -26.64 -7.77
N LYS A 434 38.93 -25.46 -8.15
CA LYS A 434 38.58 -24.76 -9.41
C LYS A 434 37.08 -24.52 -9.58
N SER A 435 36.30 -24.63 -8.51
CA SER A 435 34.86 -24.42 -8.48
C SER A 435 34.45 -23.71 -7.19
N PRO A 436 33.67 -22.62 -7.27
CA PRO A 436 33.21 -21.88 -6.09
C PRO A 436 32.16 -22.66 -5.28
N ALA A 437 31.38 -23.51 -5.94
CA ALA A 437 30.24 -24.19 -5.34
C ALA A 437 30.63 -25.40 -4.49
N PHE A 438 31.80 -26.01 -4.74
CA PHE A 438 32.19 -27.28 -4.13
C PHE A 438 32.22 -27.19 -2.59
N MET A 439 33.01 -26.29 -2.00
CA MET A 439 33.05 -26.16 -0.53
C MET A 439 31.79 -25.55 0.09
N LEU A 440 30.98 -24.83 -0.71
CA LEU A 440 29.74 -24.21 -0.22
C LEU A 440 28.61 -25.25 -0.09
N GLN A 441 28.52 -26.19 -1.02
CA GLN A 441 27.45 -27.19 -1.06
C GLN A 441 27.81 -28.47 -0.30
N ASN A 442 29.08 -28.86 -0.26
CA ASN A 442 29.51 -30.13 0.36
C ASN A 442 29.69 -30.03 1.89
N ASP A 443 29.87 -28.83 2.43
CA ASP A 443 29.96 -28.60 3.88
C ASP A 443 28.56 -28.31 4.46
N THR A 444 27.93 -29.35 5.00
CA THR A 444 26.56 -29.30 5.54
C THR A 444 26.40 -28.33 6.71
N MET A 445 27.43 -28.17 7.55
CA MET A 445 27.41 -27.22 8.67
C MET A 445 27.48 -25.79 8.16
N PHE A 446 28.28 -25.52 7.13
CA PHE A 446 28.33 -24.22 6.51
C PHE A 446 27.04 -23.90 5.75
N LEU A 447 26.50 -24.87 4.99
CA LEU A 447 25.26 -24.73 4.24
C LEU A 447 24.06 -24.46 5.15
N ASN A 448 23.97 -25.13 6.29
CA ASN A 448 22.90 -24.91 7.27
C ASN A 448 23.04 -23.55 7.98
N LYS A 449 24.27 -23.06 8.18
CA LYS A 449 24.54 -21.78 8.84
C LYS A 449 24.32 -20.57 7.95
N TRP A 450 24.79 -20.63 6.72
CA TRP A 450 24.84 -19.47 5.81
C TRP A 450 23.85 -19.61 4.65
N GLY A 451 23.37 -20.82 4.35
CA GLY A 451 22.36 -21.04 3.32
C GLY A 451 22.81 -20.63 1.92
N PHE A 452 21.84 -20.35 1.06
CA PHE A 452 21.99 -19.93 -0.33
C PHE A 452 22.24 -18.41 -0.47
N LEU A 453 22.58 -17.72 0.64
CA LEU A 453 22.80 -16.28 0.67
C LEU A 453 23.82 -15.80 -0.37
#